data_AF-L0GY99-F1
#
_entry.id   AF-L0GY99-F1
#
_cell.length_a   1.000
_cell.length_b   1.000
_cell.length_c   1.000
_cell.angle_alpha   90.00
_cell.angle_beta   90.00
_cell.angle_gamma   90.00
#
_symmetry.space_group_name_H-M   'P 1'
#
loop_
_entity.id
_entity.type
_entity.pdbx_description
1 polymer ?
#
loop_
_entity_poly.entity_id
_entity_poly.type
_entity_poly.pdbx_seq_one_letter_code
_entity_poly.pdbx_strand_id
1 'polypeptide(L)'
;MREGAAVVRVVKRSSEEVTVEVTVRLSGSLLEMEDAIQEAANAVGRCATGEALKRFDADGSPMRVGETKLTARGRDPKTYQTPYGEVPIERYVCQSARGGRIYCPLEQGARIVRGATPRFASQLSHK
;
A
#
# COMPACT_ATOMS: atom_id res chain seq x y z
N MET A 1 -16.77 23.15 -4.64
CA MET A 1 -15.35 23.54 -4.64
C MET A 1 -14.63 22.67 -3.61
N ARG A 2 -14.05 21.54 -4.02
CA ARG A 2 -13.32 20.63 -3.11
C ARG A 2 -11.87 21.05 -3.10
N GLU A 3 -11.50 21.97 -2.21
CA GLU A 3 -10.11 22.40 -2.06
C GLU A 3 -9.72 22.42 -0.58
N GLY A 4 -8.88 21.44 -0.25
CA GLY A 4 -8.38 21.17 1.09
C GLY A 4 -8.02 19.70 1.22
N ALA A 5 -7.23 19.14 0.30
CA ALA A 5 -6.68 17.80 0.50
C ALA A 5 -5.83 17.82 1.79
N ALA A 6 -6.01 16.81 2.65
CA ALA A 6 -5.19 16.67 3.85
C ALA A 6 -3.71 16.57 3.46
N VAL A 7 -2.86 17.39 4.09
CA VAL A 7 -1.41 17.31 3.87
C VAL A 7 -0.86 16.25 4.80
N VAL A 8 -0.42 15.13 4.23
CA VAL A 8 0.14 13.99 4.95
C VAL A 8 1.58 13.77 4.51
N ARG A 9 2.51 13.65 5.46
CA ARG A 9 3.92 13.32 5.17
C ARG A 9 4.50 12.34 6.17
N VAL A 10 5.32 11.42 5.68
CA VAL A 10 6.15 10.59 6.56
C VAL A 10 7.30 11.43 7.09
N VAL A 11 7.40 11.59 8.41
CA VAL A 11 8.48 12.34 9.07
C VAL A 11 9.57 11.44 9.65
N LYS A 12 9.27 10.14 9.85
CA LYS A 12 10.26 9.16 10.31
C LYS A 12 9.93 7.76 9.80
N ARG A 13 10.96 6.98 9.47
CA ARG A 13 10.88 5.56 9.11
C ARG A 13 11.85 4.75 9.96
N SER A 14 11.40 3.60 10.44
CA SER A 14 12.25 2.54 11.00
C SER A 14 11.85 1.18 10.40
N SER A 15 12.53 0.11 10.82
CA SER A 15 12.18 -1.25 10.41
C SER A 15 10.73 -1.60 10.75
N GLU A 16 10.27 -1.23 11.95
CA GLU A 16 8.98 -1.64 12.52
C GLU A 16 7.93 -0.54 12.49
N GLU A 17 8.34 0.73 12.45
CA GLU A 17 7.44 1.87 12.62
C GLU A 17 7.54 2.88 11.48
N VAL A 18 6.47 3.65 11.32
CA VAL A 18 6.45 4.86 10.52
C VAL A 18 5.75 5.95 11.31
N THR A 19 6.34 7.14 11.36
CA THR A 19 5.68 8.32 11.93
C THR A 19 5.17 9.19 10.79
N VAL A 20 3.87 9.45 10.82
CA VAL A 20 3.17 10.25 9.82
C VAL A 20 2.67 11.52 10.49
N GLU A 21 3.01 12.67 9.92
CA GLU A 21 2.48 13.97 10.30
C GLU A 21 1.34 14.33 9.34
N VAL A 22 0.26 14.87 9.89
CA VAL A 22 -0.92 15.29 9.13
C VAL A 22 -1.39 16.67 9.61
N THR A 23 -1.78 17.51 8.66
CA THR A 23 -2.46 18.78 8.93
C THR A 23 -3.90 18.69 8.44
N VAL A 24 -4.86 19.01 9.32
CA VAL A 24 -6.30 18.97 9.05
C VAL A 24 -6.86 20.38 9.10
N ARG A 25 -7.69 20.72 8.12
CA ARG A 25 -8.38 22.01 8.07
C ARG A 25 -9.61 21.97 8.99
N LEU A 26 -9.61 22.81 10.02
CA LEU A 26 -10.73 22.95 10.97
C LEU A 26 -11.43 24.29 10.76
N SER A 27 -12.22 24.40 9.69
CA SER A 27 -12.95 25.62 9.34
C SER A 27 -14.27 25.28 8.67
N GLY A 28 -15.28 26.13 8.82
CA GLY A 28 -16.62 25.91 8.25
C GLY A 28 -17.60 25.36 9.29
N SER A 29 -18.60 24.63 8.83
CA SER A 29 -19.53 23.87 9.66
C SER A 29 -18.86 22.62 10.25
N LEU A 30 -19.46 22.04 11.30
CA LEU A 30 -18.95 20.80 11.90
C LEU A 30 -18.91 19.66 10.88
N LEU A 31 -19.93 19.53 10.02
CA LEU A 31 -19.97 18.51 8.97
C LEU A 31 -18.76 18.62 8.02
N GLU A 32 -18.40 19.84 7.62
CA GLU A 32 -17.21 20.06 6.78
C GLU A 32 -15.90 19.73 7.51
N MET A 33 -15.83 19.99 8.81
CA MET A 33 -14.69 19.59 9.63
C MET A 33 -14.60 18.07 9.79
N GLU A 34 -15.73 17.39 10.00
CA GLU A 34 -15.81 15.93 10.10
C GLU A 34 -15.39 15.25 8.79
N ASP A 35 -15.83 15.77 7.65
CA ASP A 35 -15.37 15.32 6.33
C ASP A 35 -13.85 15.48 6.17
N ALA A 36 -13.29 16.63 6.59
CA ALA A 36 -11.86 16.88 6.54
C ALA A 36 -11.06 15.94 7.46
N ILE A 37 -11.58 15.65 8.66
CA ILE A 37 -10.99 14.71 9.62
C ILE A 37 -11.01 13.29 9.06
N GLN A 38 -12.13 12.86 8.48
CA GLN A 38 -12.27 11.54 7.90
C GLN A 38 -11.31 11.33 6.72
N GLU A 39 -11.19 12.33 5.84
CA GLU A 39 -10.25 12.27 4.72
C GLU A 39 -8.80 12.24 5.22
N ALA A 40 -8.45 13.03 6.24
CA ALA A 40 -7.12 13.01 6.84
C ALA A 40 -6.77 11.64 7.46
N ALA A 41 -7.70 11.03 8.19
CA ALA A 41 -7.52 9.69 8.75
C ALA A 41 -7.30 8.64 7.66
N ASN A 42 -8.08 8.70 6.58
CA ASN A 42 -7.93 7.82 5.42
C ASN A 42 -6.58 8.06 4.72
N ALA A 43 -6.16 9.32 4.55
CA ALA A 43 -4.89 9.66 3.93
C ALA A 43 -3.69 9.15 4.75
N VAL A 44 -3.74 9.26 6.09
CA VAL A 44 -2.75 8.65 6.99
C VAL A 44 -2.74 7.13 6.82
N GLY A 45 -3.91 6.50 6.81
CA GLY A 45 -4.05 5.04 6.61
C GLY A 45 -3.49 4.56 5.27
N ARG A 46 -3.76 5.27 4.17
CA ARG A 46 -3.19 4.98 2.84
C ARG A 46 -1.66 5.13 2.84
N CYS A 47 -1.15 6.21 3.43
CA CYS A 47 0.29 6.47 3.53
C CYS A 47 1.01 5.35 4.31
N ALA A 48 0.52 5.02 5.49
CA ALA A 48 1.09 3.97 6.33
C ALA A 48 0.97 2.59 5.67
N THR A 49 -0.17 2.30 5.02
CA THR A 49 -0.35 1.04 4.27
C THR A 49 0.63 0.94 3.10
N GLY A 50 0.91 2.05 2.40
CA GLY A 50 1.92 2.06 1.34
C GLY A 50 3.32 1.72 1.85
N GLU A 51 3.72 2.25 3.02
CA GLU A 51 4.99 1.88 3.66
C GLU A 51 4.99 0.44 4.17
N ALA A 52 3.85 -0.09 4.65
CA ALA A 52 3.71 -1.49 5.04
C ALA A 52 3.86 -2.43 3.84
N LEU A 53 3.20 -2.13 2.72
CA LEU A 53 3.28 -2.94 1.49
C LEU A 53 4.71 -3.04 0.94
N LYS A 54 5.47 -1.92 0.96
CA LYS A 54 6.87 -1.90 0.52
C LYS A 54 7.77 -2.88 1.31
N ARG A 55 7.44 -3.18 2.57
CA ARG A 55 8.21 -4.13 3.39
C ARG A 55 8.12 -5.58 2.89
N PHE A 56 7.13 -5.90 2.06
CA PHE A 56 6.96 -7.23 1.47
C PHE A 56 7.53 -7.33 0.06
N ASP A 57 7.94 -6.22 -0.54
CA ASP A 57 8.51 -6.25 -1.88
C ASP A 57 9.97 -6.71 -1.88
N ALA A 58 10.47 -7.12 -3.04
CA ALA A 58 11.89 -7.38 -3.22
C ALA A 58 12.68 -6.07 -3.38
N ASP A 59 13.98 -6.14 -3.11
CA ASP A 59 14.95 -5.08 -3.41
C ASP A 59 15.59 -5.24 -4.81
N GLY A 60 15.07 -6.18 -5.61
CA GLY A 60 15.63 -6.59 -6.90
C GLY A 60 16.65 -7.72 -6.83
N SER A 61 17.04 -8.16 -5.63
CA SER A 61 17.90 -9.34 -5.47
C SER A 61 17.18 -10.62 -5.91
N PRO A 62 17.92 -11.65 -6.40
CA PRO A 62 17.32 -12.92 -6.75
C PRO A 62 16.71 -13.61 -5.54
N MET A 63 15.50 -14.13 -5.69
CA MET A 63 14.82 -14.90 -4.65
C MET A 63 14.62 -16.36 -5.07
N ARG A 64 14.40 -17.25 -4.10
CA ARG A 64 14.07 -18.65 -4.37
C ARG A 64 12.64 -18.96 -3.95
N VAL A 65 11.91 -19.65 -4.83
CA VAL A 65 10.60 -20.23 -4.53
C VAL A 65 10.70 -21.73 -4.81
N GLY A 66 10.77 -22.53 -3.75
CA GLY A 66 11.18 -23.93 -3.85
C GLY A 66 12.57 -24.05 -4.47
N GLU A 67 12.72 -24.92 -5.47
CA GLU A 67 13.98 -25.11 -6.21
C GLU A 67 14.22 -24.03 -7.28
N THR A 68 13.21 -23.22 -7.59
CA THR A 68 13.27 -22.24 -8.69
C THR A 68 13.91 -20.94 -8.22
N LYS A 69 14.98 -20.51 -8.91
CA LYS A 69 15.53 -19.17 -8.78
C LYS A 69 14.73 -18.20 -9.65
N LEU A 70 14.23 -17.13 -9.02
CA LEU A 70 13.57 -16.03 -9.68
C LEU A 70 14.48 -14.79 -9.64
N THR A 71 14.54 -14.07 -10.76
CA THR A 71 15.29 -12.82 -10.87
C THR A 71 14.34 -11.68 -11.20
N ALA A 72 14.66 -10.47 -10.76
CA ALA A 72 13.90 -9.28 -11.09
C ALA A 72 13.83 -9.11 -12.62
N ARG A 73 12.60 -9.01 -13.15
CA ARG A 73 12.34 -8.65 -14.55
C ARG A 73 12.22 -7.13 -14.71
N GLY A 74 11.69 -6.46 -13.70
CA GLY A 74 11.49 -5.02 -13.68
C GLY A 74 10.57 -4.59 -12.56
N ARG A 75 10.17 -3.32 -12.60
CA ARG A 75 9.11 -2.77 -11.76
C ARG A 75 7.81 -2.65 -12.56
N ASP A 76 6.70 -2.86 -11.88
CA ASP A 76 5.36 -2.90 -12.45
C ASP A 76 4.39 -2.20 -11.50
N PRO A 77 3.75 -1.08 -11.92
CA PRO A 77 2.82 -0.35 -11.07
C PRO A 77 1.54 -1.15 -10.81
N LYS A 78 1.00 -1.06 -9.60
CA LYS A 78 -0.36 -1.56 -9.29
C LYS A 78 -1.01 -0.79 -8.17
N THR A 79 -2.30 -0.58 -8.29
CA THR A 79 -3.15 -0.02 -7.25
C THR A 79 -3.77 -1.13 -6.41
N TYR A 80 -3.64 -1.01 -5.09
CA TYR A 80 -4.21 -1.93 -4.11
C TYR A 80 -5.39 -1.30 -3.37
N GLN A 81 -6.44 -2.08 -3.14
CA GLN A 81 -7.58 -1.68 -2.33
C GLN A 81 -7.31 -1.93 -0.84
N THR A 82 -7.54 -0.92 -0.01
CA THR A 82 -7.29 -0.95 1.42
C THR A 82 -8.51 -0.43 2.18
N PRO A 83 -8.62 -0.67 3.50
CA PRO A 83 -9.71 -0.09 4.30
C PRO A 83 -9.76 1.44 4.26
N TYR A 84 -8.67 2.09 3.87
CA TYR A 84 -8.50 3.54 3.84
C TYR A 84 -8.59 4.14 2.42
N GLY A 85 -8.90 3.30 1.42
CA GLY A 85 -8.93 3.65 0.00
C GLY A 85 -7.77 3.07 -0.81
N GLU A 86 -7.60 3.57 -2.02
CA GLU A 86 -6.65 3.05 -3.00
C GLU A 86 -5.21 3.47 -2.72
N VAL A 87 -4.27 2.54 -2.86
CA VAL A 87 -2.84 2.81 -2.69
C VAL A 87 -2.07 2.34 -3.93
N PRO A 88 -1.53 3.24 -4.77
CA PRO A 88 -0.65 2.88 -5.86
C PRO A 88 0.75 2.54 -5.34
N ILE A 89 1.29 1.40 -5.79
CA ILE A 89 2.63 0.94 -5.44
C ILE A 89 3.38 0.56 -6.71
N GLU A 90 4.57 1.11 -6.84
CA GLU A 90 5.59 0.62 -7.77
C GLU A 90 6.31 -0.57 -7.10
N ARG A 91 6.25 -1.74 -7.72
CA ARG A 91 6.71 -3.01 -7.10
C ARG A 91 7.51 -3.88 -8.05
N TYR A 92 8.36 -4.74 -7.51
CA TYR A 92 9.09 -5.69 -8.35
C TYR A 92 8.22 -6.84 -8.85
N VAL A 93 8.53 -7.26 -10.07
CA VAL A 93 8.07 -8.51 -10.65
C VAL A 93 9.27 -9.36 -11.03
N CYS A 94 9.22 -10.63 -10.64
CA CYS A 94 10.30 -11.58 -10.81
C CYS A 94 9.85 -12.73 -11.71
N GLN A 95 10.78 -13.30 -12.45
CA GLN A 95 10.52 -14.43 -13.34
C GLN A 95 11.72 -15.39 -13.34
N SER A 96 11.49 -16.65 -13.66
CA SER A 96 12.59 -17.59 -13.88
C SER A 96 13.31 -17.29 -15.20
N ALA A 97 14.58 -17.70 -15.31
CA ALA A 97 15.34 -17.57 -16.56
C ALA A 97 14.74 -18.38 -17.72
N ARG A 98 13.92 -19.39 -17.43
CA ARG A 98 13.19 -20.19 -18.44
C ARG A 98 11.90 -19.51 -18.91
N GLY A 99 11.61 -18.30 -18.43
CA GLY A 99 10.35 -17.61 -18.68
C GLY A 99 9.19 -18.16 -17.83
N GLY A 100 7.96 -18.04 -18.32
CA GLY A 100 6.75 -18.53 -17.66
C GLY A 100 6.07 -17.53 -16.72
N ARG A 101 5.49 -18.01 -15.62
CA ARG A 101 4.70 -17.20 -14.70
C ARG A 101 5.53 -16.05 -14.09
N ILE A 102 4.96 -14.86 -14.09
CA ILE A 102 5.49 -13.69 -13.38
C ILE A 102 5.05 -13.77 -11.92
N TYR A 103 6.00 -13.53 -11.03
CA TYR A 103 5.81 -13.56 -9.58
C TYR A 103 5.96 -12.16 -8.99
N CYS A 104 5.08 -11.79 -8.08
CA CYS A 104 5.23 -10.55 -7.32
C CYS A 104 5.50 -10.89 -5.84
N PRO A 105 6.70 -10.59 -5.31
CA PRO A 105 7.06 -10.83 -3.92
C PRO A 105 6.10 -10.17 -2.94
N LEU A 106 5.77 -8.90 -3.18
CA LEU A 106 4.83 -8.13 -2.38
C LEU A 106 3.49 -8.83 -2.25
N GLU A 107 2.89 -9.26 -3.37
CA GLU A 107 1.56 -9.87 -3.34
C GLU A 107 1.53 -11.19 -2.56
N GLN A 108 2.59 -11.99 -2.69
CA GLN A 108 2.68 -13.25 -1.97
C GLN A 108 3.00 -13.05 -0.48
N GLY A 109 3.95 -12.17 -0.16
CA GLY A 109 4.34 -11.86 1.22
C GLY A 109 3.21 -11.21 2.02
N ALA A 110 2.55 -10.22 1.42
CA ALA A 110 1.44 -9.49 2.04
C ALA A 110 0.09 -10.22 1.96
N ARG A 111 0.03 -11.40 1.33
CA ARG A 111 -1.19 -12.21 1.14
C ARG A 111 -2.32 -11.42 0.46
N ILE A 112 -1.99 -10.70 -0.61
CA ILE A 112 -2.96 -9.93 -1.37
C ILE A 112 -3.99 -10.85 -2.02
N VAL A 113 -5.28 -10.50 -1.88
CA VAL A 113 -6.40 -11.25 -2.45
C VAL A 113 -6.98 -10.43 -3.60
N ARG A 114 -6.68 -10.81 -4.85
CA ARG A 114 -7.21 -10.14 -6.06
C ARG A 114 -7.07 -8.59 -6.04
N GLY A 115 -5.96 -8.08 -5.52
CA GLY A 115 -5.71 -6.64 -5.39
C GLY A 115 -6.23 -5.99 -4.10
N ALA A 116 -6.90 -6.74 -3.22
CA ALA A 116 -7.30 -6.30 -1.89
C ALA A 116 -6.27 -6.71 -0.82
N THR A 117 -5.99 -5.80 0.11
CA THR A 117 -5.23 -6.14 1.33
C THR A 117 -6.04 -7.07 2.24
N PRO A 118 -5.39 -7.90 3.09
CA PRO A 118 -6.10 -8.91 3.89
C PRO A 118 -7.24 -8.35 4.74
N ARG A 119 -7.03 -7.19 5.39
CA ARG A 119 -8.06 -6.56 6.22
C ARG A 119 -9.24 -6.05 5.39
N PHE A 120 -8.99 -5.46 4.23
CA PHE A 120 -10.05 -5.02 3.33
C PHE A 120 -10.86 -6.20 2.77
N ALA A 121 -10.17 -7.26 2.33
CA ALA A 121 -10.83 -8.48 1.86
C ALA A 121 -11.71 -9.12 2.94
N SER A 122 -11.24 -9.14 4.20
CA SER A 122 -12.02 -9.60 5.35
C SER A 122 -13.28 -8.76 5.55
N GLN A 123 -13.19 -7.43 5.51
CA GLN A 123 -14.36 -6.54 5.65
C GLN A 123 -15.42 -6.80 4.58
N LEU A 124 -15.01 -7.07 3.34
CA LEU A 124 -15.95 -7.38 2.24
C LEU A 124 -16.56 -8.78 2.32
N SER A 125 -15.92 -9.71 3.03
CA SER A 125 -16.34 -11.11 3.13
C SER A 125 -17.30 -11.36 4.28
N HIS A 126 -17.40 -10.43 5.23
CA HIS A 126 -18.41 -10.47 6.28
C HIS A 126 -19.77 -10.11 5.70
N LYS A 127 -20.73 -11.00 5.92
CA LYS A 127 -22.11 -10.90 5.47
C LYS A 127 -23.01 -10.60 6.65
#